data_AF-A0A3D4LS72-F1
#
_entry.id   AF-A0A3D4LS72-F1
#
_cell.length_a   1.000
_cell.length_b   1.000
_cell.length_c   1.000
_cell.angle_alpha   90.00
_cell.angle_beta   90.00
_cell.angle_gamma   90.00
#
_symmetry.space_group_name_H-M   'P 1'
#
loop_
_entity.id
_entity.type
_entity.pdbx_description
1 polymer ?
#
loop_
_entity_poly.entity_id
_entity_poly.type
_entity_poly.pdbx_seq_one_letter_code
_entity_poly.pdbx_strand_id
1 'polypeptide(L)'
;MKDLFIKAKNTLRDNRIFERFFIGATICCFITWLILLLKEGTTSEQFKVFFESTNDLFADMTNVVGWTSQRDVYNNAMYTPVGDKPYPALNYLIVYFFSRTIDMKPYLENEFFLNIYWNPRFMIIYLLFVIFTLVAFYQVVQQAKTGSGKVRAFMAMVVLFSSPMIYTVERGNFVLHSMICVFIFLLYYDSPDKWKRELALICLAIATALKVTPALLGILLLYDKKWKEVLHIIILMRVIKVGLG
;
A
#
# COMPACT_ATOMS: atom_id res chain seq x y z
N MET A 1 31.05 -18.07 -7.14
CA MET A 1 30.07 -17.06 -6.66
C MET A 1 28.65 -17.32 -7.16
N LYS A 2 28.43 -17.54 -8.48
CA LYS A 2 27.12 -17.94 -9.03
C LYS A 2 26.55 -19.22 -8.40
N ASP A 3 27.36 -20.26 -8.20
CA ASP A 3 26.88 -21.53 -7.65
C ASP A 3 26.46 -21.45 -6.17
N LEU A 4 27.16 -20.62 -5.38
CA LEU A 4 26.79 -20.36 -3.98
C LEU A 4 25.44 -19.62 -3.91
N PHE A 5 25.22 -18.64 -4.80
CA PHE A 5 23.95 -17.93 -4.92
C PHE A 5 22.81 -18.82 -5.40
N ILE A 6 23.05 -19.70 -6.37
CA ILE A 6 22.06 -20.67 -6.86
C ILE A 6 21.72 -21.68 -5.77
N LYS A 7 22.72 -22.18 -5.06
CA LYS A 7 22.53 -23.11 -3.94
C LYS A 7 21.76 -22.45 -2.80
N ALA A 8 22.13 -21.23 -2.39
CA ALA A 8 21.40 -20.47 -1.39
C ALA A 8 19.96 -20.16 -1.82
N LYS A 9 19.75 -19.77 -3.09
CA LYS A 9 18.42 -19.53 -3.67
C LYS A 9 17.56 -20.79 -3.64
N ASN A 10 18.11 -21.95 -4.03
CA ASN A 10 17.40 -23.22 -4.01
C ASN A 10 17.09 -23.68 -2.58
N THR A 11 18.05 -23.54 -1.65
CA THR A 11 17.84 -23.83 -0.23
C THR A 11 16.74 -22.94 0.36
N LEU A 12 16.72 -21.63 0.07
CA LEU A 12 15.67 -20.72 0.53
C LEU A 12 14.31 -21.01 -0.11
N ARG A 13 14.29 -21.40 -1.40
CA ARG A 13 13.06 -21.71 -2.13
C ARG A 13 12.36 -22.97 -1.62
N ASP A 14 13.15 -23.99 -1.28
CA ASP A 14 12.61 -25.31 -0.92
C ASP A 14 12.41 -25.45 0.60
N ASN A 15 12.98 -24.53 1.40
CA ASN A 15 12.89 -24.59 2.85
C ASN A 15 11.60 -23.98 3.41
N ARG A 16 10.57 -24.84 3.54
CA ARG A 16 9.29 -24.51 4.19
C ARG A 16 9.41 -24.14 5.67
N ILE A 17 10.59 -24.24 6.29
CA ILE A 17 10.80 -23.85 7.69
C ILE A 17 10.51 -22.36 7.88
N PHE A 18 10.98 -21.48 6.98
CA PHE A 18 10.73 -20.04 7.09
C PHE A 18 9.25 -19.70 7.01
N GLU A 19 8.53 -20.35 6.10
CA GLU A 19 7.07 -20.21 5.97
C GLU A 19 6.36 -20.65 7.25
N ARG A 20 6.68 -21.85 7.76
CA ARG A 20 6.09 -22.38 8.99
C ARG A 20 6.40 -21.49 10.20
N PHE A 21 7.63 -21.00 10.30
CA PHE A 21 8.04 -20.09 11.35
C PHE A 21 7.30 -18.76 11.28
N PHE A 22 7.21 -18.14 10.10
CA PHE A 22 6.47 -16.89 9.90
C PHE A 22 4.99 -17.02 10.27
N ILE A 23 4.36 -18.11 9.80
CA ILE A 23 2.96 -18.42 10.12
C ILE A 23 2.80 -18.62 11.63
N GLY A 24 3.63 -19.47 12.23
CA GLY A 24 3.58 -19.78 13.65
C GLY A 24 3.79 -18.53 14.51
N ALA A 25 4.80 -17.72 14.20
CA ALA A 25 5.09 -16.47 14.89
C ALA A 25 3.92 -15.48 14.80
N THR A 26 3.36 -15.29 13.60
CA THR A 26 2.24 -14.34 13.40
C THR A 26 1.00 -14.78 14.18
N ILE A 27 0.66 -16.07 14.16
CA ILE A 27 -0.47 -16.62 14.92
C ILE A 27 -0.22 -16.48 16.41
N CYS A 28 0.98 -16.83 16.90
CA CYS A 28 1.33 -16.66 18.31
C CYS A 28 1.21 -15.19 18.74
N CYS A 29 1.76 -14.24 17.97
CA CYS A 29 1.63 -12.81 18.24
C CYS A 29 0.16 -12.37 18.29
N PHE A 30 -0.67 -12.80 17.33
CA PHE A 30 -2.09 -12.45 17.31
C PHE A 30 -2.85 -13.02 18.51
N ILE A 31 -2.60 -14.28 18.87
CA ILE A 31 -3.23 -14.91 20.04
C ILE A 31 -2.77 -14.22 21.33
N THR A 32 -1.49 -13.91 21.48
CA THR A 32 -0.97 -13.18 22.63
C THR A 32 -1.60 -11.79 22.74
N TRP A 33 -1.65 -11.05 21.63
CA TRP A 33 -2.33 -9.75 21.56
C TRP A 33 -3.79 -9.86 21.99
N LEU A 34 -4.54 -10.84 21.48
CA LEU A 34 -5.94 -11.06 21.83
C LEU A 34 -6.13 -11.42 23.32
N ILE A 35 -5.29 -12.29 23.87
CA ILE A 35 -5.35 -12.69 25.29
C ILE A 35 -5.08 -11.47 26.19
N LEU A 36 -4.05 -10.68 25.89
CA LEU A 36 -3.72 -9.49 26.66
C LEU A 36 -4.82 -8.43 26.56
N LEU A 37 -5.36 -8.22 25.36
CA LEU A 37 -6.48 -7.30 25.13
C LEU A 37 -7.71 -7.68 25.96
N LEU A 38 -8.08 -8.97 25.99
CA LEU A 38 -9.23 -9.46 26.77
C LEU A 38 -8.98 -9.43 28.28
N LYS A 39 -7.74 -9.67 28.72
CA LYS A 39 -7.35 -9.67 30.13
C LYS A 39 -7.32 -8.26 30.73
N GLU A 40 -6.78 -7.30 29.98
CA GLU A 40 -6.56 -5.93 30.44
C GLU A 40 -7.74 -5.00 30.09
N GLY A 41 -8.57 -5.36 29.11
CA GLY A 41 -9.75 -4.60 28.74
C GLY A 41 -9.40 -3.19 28.25
N THR A 42 -10.16 -2.19 28.69
CA THR A 42 -10.05 -0.79 28.21
C THR A 42 -8.75 -0.09 28.56
N THR A 43 -7.98 -0.59 29.54
CA THR A 43 -6.68 -0.02 29.93
C THR A 43 -5.51 -0.69 29.20
N SER A 44 -5.79 -1.63 28.30
CA SER A 44 -4.76 -2.42 27.66
C SER A 44 -3.86 -1.59 26.75
N GLU A 45 -2.54 -1.83 26.85
CA GLU A 45 -1.58 -1.26 25.91
C GLU A 45 -1.72 -1.84 24.50
N GLN A 46 -2.46 -2.94 24.34
CA GLN A 46 -2.70 -3.58 23.04
C GLN A 46 -3.40 -2.65 22.04
N PHE A 47 -4.13 -1.62 22.50
CA PHE A 47 -4.72 -0.60 21.63
C PHE A 47 -3.67 0.29 20.95
N LYS A 48 -2.43 0.37 21.47
CA LYS A 48 -1.32 1.10 20.85
C LYS A 48 -0.80 0.46 19.55
N VAL A 49 -1.30 -0.74 19.20
CA VAL A 49 -1.09 -1.31 17.84
C VAL A 49 -1.70 -0.41 16.77
N PHE A 50 -2.75 0.34 17.12
CA PHE A 50 -3.28 1.42 16.30
C PHE A 50 -2.54 2.71 16.62
N PHE A 51 -2.20 3.49 15.59
CA PHE A 51 -1.38 4.68 15.77
C PHE A 51 -2.06 5.67 16.71
N GLU A 52 -1.34 6.10 17.75
CA GLU A 52 -1.85 7.00 18.79
C GLU A 52 -3.22 6.59 19.35
N SER A 53 -3.48 5.28 19.47
CA SER A 53 -4.77 4.75 19.91
C SER A 53 -5.95 5.28 19.09
N THR A 54 -5.76 5.44 17.77
CA THR A 54 -6.72 5.98 16.79
C THR A 54 -7.03 7.47 16.91
N ASN A 55 -6.25 8.25 17.67
CA ASN A 55 -6.41 9.71 17.72
C ASN A 55 -6.13 10.39 16.38
N ASP A 56 -5.39 9.74 15.49
CA ASP A 56 -5.05 10.21 14.15
C ASP A 56 -5.56 9.22 13.07
N LEU A 57 -6.78 8.71 13.30
CA LEU A 57 -7.43 7.70 12.44
C LEU A 57 -7.63 8.22 11.01
N PHE A 58 -7.23 7.41 10.03
CA PHE A 58 -7.31 7.71 8.60
C PHE A 58 -6.60 9.00 8.16
N ALA A 59 -5.69 9.53 8.97
CA ALA A 59 -5.03 10.81 8.72
C ALA A 59 -4.33 10.89 7.36
N ASP A 60 -3.75 9.79 6.89
CA ASP A 60 -3.10 9.74 5.57
C ASP A 60 -4.09 9.84 4.41
N MET A 61 -5.38 9.56 4.65
CA MET A 61 -6.46 9.76 3.69
C MET A 61 -7.13 11.12 3.89
N THR A 62 -7.65 11.41 5.08
CA THR A 62 -8.49 12.60 5.35
C THR A 62 -7.72 13.91 5.20
N ASN A 63 -6.49 14.00 5.69
CA ASN A 63 -5.67 15.20 5.48
C ASN A 63 -5.36 15.42 4.00
N VAL A 64 -5.08 14.35 3.25
CA VAL A 64 -4.82 14.41 1.82
C VAL A 64 -6.06 14.86 1.03
N VAL A 65 -7.26 14.43 1.43
CA VAL A 65 -8.55 14.94 0.91
C VAL A 65 -8.68 16.45 1.13
N GLY A 66 -8.37 16.90 2.35
CA GLY A 66 -8.35 18.32 2.69
C GLY A 66 -7.41 19.12 1.81
N TRP A 67 -6.14 18.72 1.73
CA TRP A 67 -5.12 19.42 0.95
C TRP A 67 -5.45 19.47 -0.53
N THR A 68 -5.88 18.35 -1.12
CA THR A 68 -6.17 18.26 -2.57
C THR A 68 -7.42 19.02 -2.99
N SER A 69 -8.38 19.22 -2.08
CA SER A 69 -9.61 19.97 -2.37
C SER A 69 -9.36 21.40 -2.86
N GLN A 70 -8.23 21.98 -2.45
CA GLN A 70 -7.78 23.32 -2.81
C GLN A 70 -7.06 23.39 -4.16
N ARG A 71 -6.76 22.24 -4.79
CA ARG A 71 -6.13 22.11 -6.11
C ARG A 71 -4.76 22.79 -6.27
N ASP A 72 -4.05 23.04 -5.17
CA ASP A 72 -2.72 23.68 -5.18
C ASP A 72 -1.79 23.07 -4.12
N VAL A 73 -1.79 21.73 -4.01
CA VAL A 73 -1.19 21.01 -2.88
C VAL A 73 0.28 21.35 -2.66
N TYR A 74 1.04 21.53 -3.73
CA TYR A 74 2.50 21.72 -3.70
C TYR A 74 2.97 23.16 -3.50
N ASN A 75 2.08 24.15 -3.56
CA ASN A 75 2.45 25.55 -3.30
C ASN A 75 1.70 26.12 -2.10
N ASN A 76 0.54 25.57 -1.78
CA ASN A 76 -0.29 26.03 -0.69
C ASN A 76 0.24 25.52 0.67
N ALA A 77 0.73 26.42 1.52
CA ALA A 77 1.21 26.10 2.87
C ALA A 77 0.12 26.21 3.96
N MET A 78 -1.15 26.35 3.58
CA MET A 78 -2.26 26.42 4.52
C MET A 78 -2.39 25.10 5.28
N TYR A 79 -2.65 25.19 6.59
CA TYR A 79 -2.80 24.09 7.56
C TYR A 79 -1.54 23.29 7.88
N THR A 80 -0.69 23.02 6.89
CA THR A 80 0.56 22.30 7.08
C THR A 80 1.63 22.83 6.14
N PRO A 81 2.90 22.92 6.58
CA PRO A 81 4.02 23.23 5.71
C PRO A 81 4.03 22.35 4.46
N VAL A 82 4.41 22.91 3.31
CA VAL A 82 4.49 22.14 2.06
C VAL A 82 5.42 20.93 2.19
N GLY A 83 6.49 21.04 2.98
CA GLY A 83 7.43 19.94 3.25
C GLY A 83 6.80 18.74 3.97
N ASP A 84 5.69 18.96 4.68
CA ASP A 84 5.00 17.94 5.47
C ASP A 84 3.93 17.20 4.66
N LYS A 85 3.84 17.48 3.35
CA LYS A 85 2.95 16.81 2.40
C LYS A 85 3.74 15.74 1.63
N PRO A 86 3.77 14.47 2.10
CA PRO A 86 4.83 13.53 1.73
C PRO A 86 4.52 12.74 0.45
N TYR A 87 3.40 13.01 -0.22
CA TYR A 87 2.90 12.15 -1.28
C TYR A 87 3.27 12.65 -2.68
N PRO A 88 3.55 11.74 -3.64
CA PRO A 88 3.69 12.15 -5.02
C PRO A 88 2.33 12.41 -5.67
N ALA A 89 2.36 13.05 -6.84
CA ALA A 89 1.18 13.70 -7.44
C ALA A 89 0.01 12.74 -7.72
N LEU A 90 0.31 11.47 -8.02
CA LEU A 90 -0.72 10.48 -8.33
C LEU A 90 -1.65 10.23 -7.14
N ASN A 91 -1.13 10.27 -5.91
CA ASN A 91 -1.97 10.14 -4.71
C ASN A 91 -2.96 11.30 -4.64
N TYR A 92 -2.51 12.54 -4.85
CA TYR A 92 -3.38 13.71 -4.78
C TYR A 92 -4.47 13.69 -5.86
N LEU A 93 -4.19 13.17 -7.06
CA LEU A 93 -5.21 13.00 -8.09
C LEU A 93 -6.24 11.94 -7.71
N ILE A 94 -5.82 10.78 -7.22
CA ILE A 94 -6.76 9.73 -6.80
C ILE A 94 -7.65 10.27 -5.67
N VAL A 95 -7.04 10.93 -4.67
CA VAL A 95 -7.75 11.46 -3.52
C VAL A 95 -8.59 12.69 -3.88
N TYR A 96 -8.25 13.42 -4.95
CA TYR A 96 -9.07 14.52 -5.44
C TYR A 96 -10.50 14.08 -5.74
N PHE A 97 -10.70 12.89 -6.30
CA PHE A 97 -12.05 12.35 -6.53
C PHE A 97 -12.85 12.21 -5.24
N PHE A 98 -12.22 11.82 -4.12
CA PHE A 98 -12.88 11.76 -2.81
C PHE A 98 -13.32 13.15 -2.33
N SER A 99 -12.50 14.19 -2.52
CA SER A 99 -12.87 15.56 -2.17
C SER A 99 -14.11 16.07 -2.93
N ARG A 100 -14.46 15.46 -4.07
CA ARG A 100 -15.65 15.80 -4.87
C ARG A 100 -16.93 15.13 -4.39
N THR A 101 -16.84 14.19 -3.45
CA THR A 101 -17.98 13.41 -2.94
C THR A 101 -18.72 14.09 -1.80
N ILE A 102 -18.13 15.12 -1.20
CA ILE A 102 -18.65 15.85 -0.05
C ILE A 102 -18.44 17.37 -0.23
N ASP A 103 -19.14 18.18 0.57
CA ASP A 103 -18.84 19.60 0.67
C ASP A 103 -17.62 19.82 1.57
N MET A 104 -16.57 20.42 1.01
CA MET A 104 -15.30 20.65 1.71
C MET A 104 -15.28 21.94 2.52
N LYS A 105 -16.23 22.87 2.31
CA LYS A 105 -16.23 24.19 2.98
C LYS A 105 -16.13 24.10 4.50
N PRO A 106 -16.91 23.27 5.20
CA PRO A 106 -16.86 23.24 6.67
C PRO A 106 -15.51 22.78 7.21
N TYR A 107 -14.80 21.90 6.48
CA TYR A 107 -13.51 21.38 6.92
C TYR A 107 -12.37 22.37 6.65
N LEU A 108 -12.48 23.16 5.58
CA LEU A 108 -11.57 24.26 5.28
C LEU A 108 -11.73 25.39 6.31
N GLU A 109 -12.96 25.80 6.60
CA GLU A 109 -13.26 26.86 7.57
C GLU A 109 -12.82 26.51 9.00
N ASN A 110 -12.97 25.23 9.40
CA ASN A 110 -12.54 24.76 10.72
C ASN A 110 -11.06 24.34 10.78
N GLU A 111 -10.33 24.42 9.67
CA GLU A 111 -8.92 24.06 9.59
C GLU A 111 -8.59 22.63 10.06
N PHE A 112 -9.56 21.71 9.99
CA PHE A 112 -9.45 20.39 10.62
C PHE A 112 -10.05 19.27 9.74
N PHE A 113 -9.16 18.55 9.05
CA PHE A 113 -9.54 17.53 8.06
C PHE A 113 -9.80 16.15 8.64
N LEU A 114 -9.29 15.82 9.83
CA LEU A 114 -9.56 14.52 10.44
C LEU A 114 -11.07 14.26 10.57
N ASN A 115 -11.87 15.29 10.89
CA ASN A 115 -13.33 15.15 11.00
C ASN A 115 -14.06 14.71 9.72
N ILE A 116 -13.39 14.65 8.56
CA ILE A 116 -13.97 14.12 7.32
C ILE A 116 -14.44 12.66 7.50
N TYR A 117 -13.77 11.84 8.32
CA TYR A 117 -14.22 10.46 8.56
C TYR A 117 -15.55 10.38 9.32
N TRP A 118 -16.04 11.45 9.94
CA TRP A 118 -17.39 11.47 10.51
C TRP A 118 -18.49 11.68 9.45
N ASN A 119 -18.12 12.06 8.23
CA ASN A 119 -19.07 12.24 7.14
C ASN A 119 -19.53 10.89 6.57
N PRO A 120 -20.82 10.53 6.65
CA PRO A 120 -21.29 9.21 6.22
C PRO A 120 -21.06 8.95 4.73
N ARG A 121 -21.21 9.96 3.87
CA ARG A 121 -21.03 9.80 2.42
C ARG A 121 -19.58 9.48 2.08
N PHE A 122 -18.64 10.22 2.68
CA PHE A 122 -17.23 9.95 2.54
C PHE A 122 -16.90 8.54 3.03
N MET A 123 -17.37 8.15 4.22
CA MET A 123 -17.06 6.85 4.80
C MET A 123 -17.60 5.68 3.99
N ILE A 124 -18.80 5.78 3.41
CA ILE A 124 -19.33 4.71 2.54
C ILE A 124 -18.39 4.49 1.35
N ILE A 125 -17.98 5.56 0.69
CA ILE A 125 -17.11 5.49 -0.50
C ILE A 125 -15.71 5.00 -0.11
N TYR A 126 -15.18 5.50 1.01
CA TYR A 126 -13.88 5.10 1.53
C TYR A 126 -13.86 3.62 1.96
N LEU A 127 -14.89 3.13 2.64
CA LEU A 127 -14.98 1.71 3.03
C LEU A 127 -15.08 0.81 1.79
N LEU A 128 -15.85 1.19 0.77
CA LEU A 128 -15.89 0.44 -0.50
C LEU A 128 -14.51 0.39 -1.17
N PHE A 129 -13.79 1.51 -1.16
CA PHE A 129 -12.43 1.59 -1.66
C PHE A 129 -11.47 0.67 -0.87
N VAL A 130 -11.51 0.72 0.47
CA VAL A 130 -10.69 -0.15 1.33
C VAL A 130 -11.02 -1.62 1.10
N ILE A 131 -12.31 -2.00 1.04
CA ILE A 131 -12.74 -3.39 0.77
C ILE A 131 -12.20 -3.85 -0.58
N PHE A 132 -12.35 -3.05 -1.62
CA PHE A 132 -11.81 -3.36 -2.95
C PHE A 132 -10.29 -3.58 -2.88
N THR A 133 -9.56 -2.69 -2.21
CA THR A 133 -8.10 -2.78 -2.07
C THR A 133 -7.68 -4.03 -1.28
N LEU A 134 -8.39 -4.38 -0.20
CA LEU A 134 -8.10 -5.59 0.57
C LEU A 134 -8.37 -6.87 -0.25
N VAL A 135 -9.45 -6.90 -1.04
CA VAL A 135 -9.74 -8.02 -1.94
C VAL A 135 -8.67 -8.13 -3.03
N ALA A 136 -8.28 -7.01 -3.65
CA ALA A 136 -7.21 -6.99 -4.64
C ALA A 136 -5.89 -7.48 -4.04
N PHE A 137 -5.54 -7.01 -2.84
CA PHE A 137 -4.35 -7.44 -2.12
C PHE A 137 -4.37 -8.95 -1.82
N TYR A 138 -5.50 -9.45 -1.30
CA TYR A 138 -5.71 -10.87 -1.05
C TYR A 138 -5.48 -11.72 -2.31
N GLN A 139 -6.02 -11.28 -3.45
CA GLN A 139 -5.86 -11.98 -4.73
C GLN A 139 -4.39 -11.99 -5.19
N VAL A 140 -3.68 -10.86 -5.15
CA VAL A 140 -2.29 -10.82 -5.63
C VAL A 140 -1.34 -11.63 -4.73
N VAL A 141 -1.56 -11.63 -3.40
CA VAL A 141 -0.77 -12.47 -2.49
C VAL A 141 -1.01 -13.95 -2.76
N GLN A 142 -2.26 -14.35 -2.97
CA GLN A 142 -2.55 -15.72 -3.38
C GLN A 142 -1.86 -16.06 -4.69
N GLN A 143 -1.88 -15.20 -5.71
CA GLN A 143 -1.20 -15.45 -6.98
C GLN A 143 0.33 -15.53 -6.85
N ALA A 144 0.92 -14.73 -5.98
CA ALA A 144 2.35 -14.76 -5.69
C ALA A 144 2.80 -16.02 -4.93
N LYS A 145 1.91 -16.63 -4.16
CA LYS A 145 2.24 -17.82 -3.37
C LYS A 145 2.10 -19.11 -4.18
N THR A 146 3.14 -19.94 -4.17
CA THR A 146 3.12 -21.31 -4.69
C THR A 146 2.53 -22.29 -3.65
N GLY A 147 1.96 -23.40 -4.11
CA GLY A 147 1.38 -24.45 -3.26
C GLY A 147 -0.12 -24.67 -3.51
N SER A 148 -0.76 -25.43 -2.61
CA SER A 148 -2.20 -25.71 -2.72
C SER A 148 -3.04 -24.46 -2.49
N GLY A 149 -4.25 -24.42 -3.05
CA GLY A 149 -5.16 -23.28 -2.87
C GLY A 149 -5.43 -22.93 -1.40
N LYS A 150 -5.50 -23.93 -0.52
CA LYS A 150 -5.66 -23.73 0.93
C LYS A 150 -4.47 -23.01 1.56
N VAL A 151 -3.24 -23.39 1.21
CA VAL A 151 -2.02 -22.75 1.73
C VAL A 151 -1.93 -21.30 1.23
N ARG A 152 -2.26 -21.07 -0.05
CA ARG A 152 -2.27 -19.73 -0.65
C ARG A 152 -3.26 -18.81 0.05
N ALA A 153 -4.51 -19.27 0.20
CA ALA A 153 -5.56 -18.54 0.91
C ALA A 153 -5.16 -18.24 2.36
N PHE A 154 -4.64 -19.25 3.07
CA PHE A 154 -4.22 -19.08 4.46
C PHE A 154 -3.07 -18.08 4.61
N MET A 155 -2.06 -18.15 3.73
CA MET A 155 -0.97 -17.18 3.72
C MET A 155 -1.47 -15.76 3.47
N ALA A 156 -2.39 -15.58 2.52
CA ALA A 156 -2.98 -14.27 2.25
C ALA A 156 -3.77 -13.74 3.46
N MET A 157 -4.49 -14.59 4.19
CA MET A 157 -5.15 -14.21 5.44
C MET A 157 -4.14 -13.79 6.51
N VAL A 158 -3.08 -14.58 6.74
CA VAL A 158 -2.04 -14.25 7.73
C VAL A 158 -1.41 -12.89 7.46
N VAL A 159 -1.14 -12.55 6.19
CA VAL A 159 -0.60 -11.23 5.83
C VAL A 159 -1.64 -10.13 6.03
N LEU A 160 -2.91 -10.36 5.70
CA LEU A 160 -3.98 -9.38 5.92
C LEU A 160 -4.18 -9.00 7.39
N PHE A 161 -4.01 -9.97 8.30
CA PHE A 161 -4.13 -9.75 9.74
C PHE A 161 -2.80 -9.41 10.44
N SER A 162 -1.73 -9.20 9.67
CA SER A 162 -0.45 -8.78 10.23
C SER A 162 -0.52 -7.34 10.75
N SER A 163 0.24 -7.03 11.80
CA SER A 163 0.30 -5.67 12.38
C SER A 163 0.61 -4.57 11.33
N PRO A 164 1.59 -4.73 10.41
CA PRO A 164 1.83 -3.74 9.37
C PRO A 164 0.63 -3.49 8.45
N MET A 165 -0.17 -4.52 8.15
CA MET A 165 -1.38 -4.36 7.34
C MET A 165 -2.45 -3.57 8.11
N ILE A 166 -2.71 -3.96 9.36
CA ILE A 166 -3.69 -3.28 10.22
C ILE A 166 -3.33 -1.80 10.37
N TYR A 167 -2.06 -1.50 10.65
CA TYR A 167 -1.53 -0.14 10.70
C TYR A 167 -1.77 0.63 9.39
N THR A 168 -1.46 0.02 8.25
CA THR A 168 -1.63 0.68 6.93
C THR A 168 -3.10 1.03 6.65
N VAL A 169 -4.02 0.14 7.01
CA VAL A 169 -5.47 0.35 6.85
C VAL A 169 -5.98 1.42 7.81
N GLU A 170 -5.56 1.36 9.08
CA GLU A 170 -5.92 2.35 10.11
C GLU A 170 -5.47 3.76 9.72
N ARG A 171 -4.25 3.91 9.21
CA ARG A 171 -3.74 5.19 8.73
C ARG A 171 -4.43 5.68 7.45
N GLY A 172 -4.94 4.77 6.62
CA GLY A 172 -5.46 5.09 5.28
C GLY A 172 -4.35 5.34 4.25
N ASN A 173 -3.22 4.65 4.37
CA ASN A 173 -2.02 4.95 3.56
C ASN A 173 -2.04 4.27 2.18
N PHE A 174 -1.60 5.01 1.15
CA PHE A 174 -1.46 4.50 -0.22
C PHE A 174 -0.33 3.46 -0.42
N VAL A 175 0.47 3.16 0.61
CA VAL A 175 1.46 2.08 0.57
C VAL A 175 0.85 0.75 0.11
N LEU A 176 -0.40 0.45 0.49
CA LEU A 176 -1.05 -0.81 0.11
C LEU A 176 -1.27 -0.92 -1.40
N HIS A 177 -1.67 0.16 -2.05
CA HIS A 177 -1.85 0.23 -3.51
C HIS A 177 -0.52 0.09 -4.25
N SER A 178 0.53 0.73 -3.71
CA SER A 178 1.89 0.55 -4.21
C SER A 178 2.34 -0.90 -4.07
N MET A 179 2.05 -1.58 -2.96
CA MET A 179 2.38 -2.99 -2.76
C MET A 179 1.66 -3.89 -3.76
N ILE A 180 0.36 -3.69 -4.00
CA ILE A 180 -0.40 -4.45 -5.00
C ILE A 180 0.28 -4.35 -6.37
N CYS A 181 0.63 -3.14 -6.80
CA CYS A 181 1.31 -2.91 -8.07
C CYS A 181 2.70 -3.58 -8.11
N VAL A 182 3.46 -3.55 -7.01
CA VAL A 182 4.73 -4.27 -6.90
C VAL A 182 4.55 -5.78 -7.04
N PHE A 183 3.54 -6.37 -6.40
CA PHE A 183 3.24 -7.80 -6.56
C PHE A 183 2.92 -8.16 -8.01
N ILE A 184 2.10 -7.35 -8.69
CA ILE A 184 1.79 -7.55 -10.12
C ILE A 184 3.06 -7.45 -10.97
N PHE A 185 3.92 -6.47 -10.71
CA PHE A 185 5.22 -6.35 -11.38
C PHE A 185 6.05 -7.62 -11.19
N LEU A 186 6.29 -8.05 -9.95
CA LEU A 186 7.11 -9.23 -9.65
C LEU A 186 6.52 -10.53 -10.24
N LEU A 187 5.20 -10.65 -10.31
CA LEU A 187 4.53 -11.80 -10.91
C LEU A 187 4.74 -11.88 -12.42
N TYR A 188 4.81 -10.74 -13.11
CA TYR A 188 4.70 -10.69 -14.57
C TYR A 188 5.90 -10.07 -15.29
N TYR A 189 6.93 -9.56 -14.60
CA TYR A 189 8.08 -8.87 -15.23
C TYR A 189 8.85 -9.74 -16.24
N ASP A 190 8.82 -11.06 -16.05
CA ASP A 190 9.46 -12.06 -16.92
C ASP A 190 8.45 -13.03 -17.55
N SER A 191 7.19 -12.63 -17.65
CA SER A 191 6.15 -13.45 -18.27
C SER A 191 6.44 -13.66 -19.76
N PRO A 192 6.15 -14.83 -20.35
CA PRO A 192 6.23 -15.03 -21.80
C PRO A 192 5.19 -14.19 -22.57
N ASP A 193 4.06 -13.87 -21.94
CA ASP A 193 2.98 -13.09 -22.53
C ASP A 193 3.35 -11.60 -22.55
N LYS A 194 3.37 -10.99 -23.74
CA LYS A 194 3.74 -9.57 -23.92
C LYS A 194 2.85 -8.63 -23.10
N TRP A 195 1.54 -8.87 -23.07
CA TRP A 195 0.60 -8.01 -22.34
C TRP A 195 0.81 -8.05 -20.83
N LYS A 196 1.22 -9.20 -20.27
CA LYS A 196 1.53 -9.35 -18.84
C LYS A 196 2.80 -8.59 -18.48
N ARG A 197 3.84 -8.67 -19.32
CA ARG A 197 5.05 -7.86 -19.14
C ARG A 197 4.75 -6.37 -19.19
N GLU A 198 3.92 -5.95 -20.13
CA GLU A 198 3.49 -4.54 -20.24
C GLU A 198 2.75 -4.09 -18.98
N LEU A 199 1.79 -4.89 -18.50
CA LEU A 199 1.09 -4.64 -17.24
C LEU A 199 2.07 -4.52 -16.06
N ALA A 200 3.11 -5.37 -16.00
CA ALA A 200 4.14 -5.28 -14.97
C ALA A 200 4.86 -3.92 -15.00
N LEU A 201 5.27 -3.44 -16.19
CA LEU A 201 5.95 -2.15 -16.33
C LEU A 201 5.04 -0.98 -15.93
N ILE A 202 3.77 -1.00 -16.34
CA ILE A 202 2.76 -0.01 -15.94
C ILE A 202 2.58 -0.01 -14.42
N CYS A 203 2.43 -1.20 -13.81
CA CYS A 203 2.30 -1.31 -12.37
C CYS A 203 3.55 -0.81 -11.63
N LEU A 204 4.76 -1.05 -12.12
CA LEU A 204 5.97 -0.51 -11.50
C LEU A 204 6.02 1.03 -11.59
N ALA A 205 5.62 1.61 -12.72
CA ALA A 205 5.51 3.05 -12.89
C ALA A 205 4.48 3.66 -11.92
N ILE A 206 3.29 3.03 -11.82
CA ILE A 206 2.24 3.44 -10.87
C ILE A 206 2.72 3.31 -9.43
N ALA A 207 3.32 2.18 -9.04
CA ALA A 207 3.85 1.97 -7.70
C ALA A 207 4.83 3.08 -7.30
N THR A 208 5.75 3.41 -8.22
CA THR A 208 6.74 4.48 -8.05
C THR A 208 6.10 5.87 -7.95
N ALA A 209 5.00 6.09 -8.67
CA ALA A 209 4.23 7.32 -8.61
C ALA A 209 3.35 7.44 -7.36
N LEU A 210 3.05 6.33 -6.66
CA LEU A 210 2.33 6.34 -5.38
C LEU A 210 3.29 6.47 -4.18
N LYS A 211 4.45 5.82 -4.25
CA LYS A 211 5.55 5.87 -3.29
C LYS A 211 6.86 5.77 -4.06
N VAL A 212 7.89 6.53 -3.71
CA VAL A 212 9.15 6.55 -4.48
C VAL A 212 9.97 5.25 -4.33
N THR A 213 9.80 4.53 -3.21
CA THR A 213 10.61 3.36 -2.85
C THR A 213 10.62 2.18 -3.85
N PRO A 214 9.51 1.83 -4.55
CA PRO A 214 9.51 0.78 -5.57
C PRO A 214 10.39 1.07 -6.78
N ALA A 215 10.84 2.32 -7.00
CA ALA A 215 11.78 2.65 -8.08
C ALA A 215 13.05 1.77 -8.02
N LEU A 216 13.44 1.33 -6.82
CA LEU A 216 14.58 0.42 -6.62
C LEU A 216 14.40 -0.92 -7.33
N LEU A 217 13.16 -1.40 -7.54
CA LEU A 217 12.90 -2.61 -8.30
C LEU A 217 13.24 -2.46 -9.80
N GLY A 218 13.39 -1.22 -10.29
CA GLY A 218 13.95 -0.95 -11.61
C GLY A 218 15.38 -1.49 -11.78
N ILE A 219 16.12 -1.71 -10.68
CA ILE A 219 17.44 -2.34 -10.71
C ILE A 219 17.38 -3.76 -11.29
N LEU A 220 16.26 -4.48 -11.13
CA LEU A 220 16.08 -5.80 -11.74
C LEU A 220 16.12 -5.71 -13.28
N LEU A 221 15.49 -4.70 -13.86
CA LEU A 221 15.49 -4.48 -15.31
C LEU A 221 16.88 -4.08 -15.81
N LEU A 222 17.60 -3.26 -15.05
CA LEU A 222 18.99 -2.89 -15.37
C LEU A 222 19.92 -4.11 -15.31
N TYR A 223 19.77 -4.94 -14.27
CA TYR A 223 20.56 -6.16 -14.07
C TYR A 223 20.34 -7.15 -15.22
N ASP A 224 19.09 -7.35 -15.65
CA ASP A 224 18.73 -8.20 -16.79
C ASP A 224 18.99 -7.54 -18.16
N LYS A 225 19.56 -6.32 -18.19
CA LYS A 225 19.86 -5.55 -19.41
C LYS A 225 18.62 -5.27 -20.28
N LYS A 226 17.46 -5.16 -19.66
CA LYS A 226 16.16 -4.83 -20.29
C LYS A 226 16.03 -3.31 -20.51
N TRP A 227 16.94 -2.74 -21.29
CA TRP A 227 17.08 -1.27 -21.47
C TRP A 227 15.86 -0.61 -22.11
N LYS A 228 15.16 -1.32 -23.01
CA LYS A 228 13.97 -0.79 -23.68
C LYS A 228 12.82 -0.61 -22.69
N GLU A 229 12.67 -1.57 -21.77
CA GLU A 229 11.69 -1.58 -20.70
C GLU A 229 11.99 -0.49 -19.65
N VAL A 230 13.26 -0.26 -19.34
CA VAL A 230 13.68 0.87 -18.49
C VAL A 230 13.27 2.21 -19.10
N LEU A 231 13.59 2.42 -20.39
CA LEU A 231 13.18 3.64 -21.09
C LEU A 231 11.65 3.78 -21.11
N HIS A 232 10.94 2.68 -21.33
CA HIS A 232 9.48 2.64 -21.34
C HIS A 232 8.90 3.10 -19.98
N ILE A 233 9.42 2.60 -18.86
CA ILE A 233 8.99 3.04 -17.51
C ILE A 233 9.27 4.53 -17.31
N ILE A 234 10.42 5.05 -17.73
CA ILE A 234 10.75 6.48 -17.60
C ILE A 234 9.72 7.33 -18.35
N ILE A 235 9.32 6.90 -19.56
CA ILE A 235 8.29 7.57 -20.35
C ILE A 235 6.93 7.49 -19.63
N LEU A 236 6.54 6.31 -19.13
CA LEU A 236 5.28 6.15 -18.39
C LEU A 236 5.24 7.04 -17.14
N MET A 237 6.31 7.08 -16.35
CA MET A 237 6.40 7.94 -15.18
C MET A 237 6.31 9.42 -15.56
N ARG A 238 6.91 9.82 -16.70
CA ARG A 238 6.79 11.19 -17.21
C ARG A 238 5.36 11.51 -17.63
N VAL A 239 4.67 10.60 -18.31
CA VAL A 239 3.25 10.77 -18.69
C VAL A 239 2.37 10.89 -17.45
N ILE A 240 2.56 10.02 -16.47
CA ILE A 240 1.85 10.10 -15.18
C ILE A 240 2.10 11.47 -14.55
N LYS A 241 3.36 11.94 -14.51
CA LYS A 241 3.70 13.24 -13.92
C LYS A 241 3.14 14.44 -14.71
N VAL A 242 3.17 14.40 -16.03
CA VAL A 242 2.71 15.51 -16.90
C VAL A 242 1.20 15.61 -16.95
N GLY A 243 0.47 14.48 -16.95
CA GLY A 243 -1.00 14.49 -16.87
C GLY A 243 -1.56 14.98 -15.53
N LEU A 244 -0.68 15.27 -14.55
CA LEU A 244 -1.00 15.70 -13.20
C LEU A 244 -0.69 17.19 -12.93
N GLY A 245 -0.03 17.89 -13.87
CA GLY A 245 0.28 19.32 -13.79
C GLY A 245 -0.58 20.13 -14.73
#